data_AF-A0A8D5ZC22-F1
#
_entry.id   AF-A0A8D5ZC22-F1
#
_cell.length_a   1.000
_cell.length_b   1.000
_cell.length_c   1.000
_cell.angle_alpha   90.00
_cell.angle_beta   90.00
_cell.angle_gamma   90.00
#
_symmetry.space_group_name_H-M   'P 1'
#
loop_
_entity.id
_entity.type
_entity.pdbx_description
1 polymer ?
#
loop_
_entity_poly.entity_id
_entity_poly.type
_entity_poly.pdbx_seq_one_letter_code
_entity_poly.pdbx_strand_id
1 'polypeptide(L)'
;MTVLTENSQQIREILPKLTEEMKGVCEIVKIGGNMICAPSERTLIRIFIENREFKPLALKVRVNSDMSSDVVRYTREISNIISSLGYKILMEE
;
A
#
# COMPACT_ATOMS: atom_id res chain seq x y z
N MET A 1 -2.03 -7.30 -1.22
CA MET A 1 -0.58 -7.19 -1.47
C MET A 1 0.09 -6.77 -0.17
N THR A 2 1.19 -7.42 0.20
CA THR A 2 1.86 -7.17 1.48
C THR A 2 3.33 -6.85 1.24
N VAL A 3 3.78 -5.71 1.79
CA VAL A 3 5.20 -5.36 1.87
C VAL A 3 5.66 -5.78 3.25
N LEU A 4 6.49 -6.80 3.31
CA LEU A 4 7.14 -7.19 4.56
C LEU A 4 8.40 -6.35 4.72
N THR A 5 8.49 -5.66 5.85
CA THR A 5 9.73 -5.06 6.31
C THR A 5 9.82 -5.29 7.80
N GLU A 6 10.87 -5.97 8.23
CA GLU A 6 11.04 -6.36 9.63
C GLU A 6 11.49 -5.19 10.53
N ASN A 7 11.63 -4.00 9.95
CA ASN A 7 12.21 -2.84 10.60
C ASN A 7 11.22 -1.67 10.63
N SER A 8 10.77 -1.30 11.83
CA SER A 8 9.87 -0.17 12.07
C SER A 8 10.43 1.17 11.55
N GLN A 9 11.76 1.31 11.51
CA GLN A 9 12.43 2.48 10.95
C GLN A 9 12.25 2.55 9.43
N GLN A 10 12.38 1.42 8.73
CA GLN A 10 12.14 1.35 7.28
C GLN A 10 10.68 1.68 6.93
N ILE A 11 9.71 1.25 7.76
CA ILE A 11 8.31 1.63 7.59
C ILE A 11 8.11 3.15 7.73
N ARG A 12 8.77 3.78 8.70
CA ARG A 12 8.70 5.24 8.88
C ARG A 12 9.32 5.99 7.71
N GLU A 13 10.34 5.43 7.08
CA GLU A 13 11.02 6.02 5.91
C GLU A 13 10.28 5.81 4.59
N ILE A 14 9.63 4.66 4.41
CA ILE A 14 8.88 4.36 3.17
C ILE A 14 7.56 5.14 3.11
N LEU A 15 6.86 5.33 4.23
CA LEU A 15 5.53 5.94 4.24
C LEU A 15 5.48 7.34 3.59
N PRO A 16 6.41 8.28 3.88
CA PRO A 16 6.45 9.57 3.21
C PRO A 16 6.71 9.46 1.70
N LYS A 17 7.66 8.61 1.30
CA LYS A 17 8.01 8.41 -0.12
C LYS A 17 6.83 7.80 -0.88
N LEU A 18 6.22 6.76 -0.29
CA LEU A 18 5.03 6.13 -0.82
C LEU A 18 3.84 7.10 -0.89
N THR A 19 3.69 8.00 0.10
CA THR A 19 2.67 9.06 0.04
C THR A 19 2.89 9.94 -1.19
N GLU A 20 4.13 10.33 -1.47
CA GLU A 20 4.43 11.22 -2.59
C GLU A 20 4.16 10.53 -3.93
N GLU A 21 4.68 9.32 -4.12
CA GLU A 21 4.48 8.55 -5.35
C GLU A 21 3.00 8.22 -5.61
N MET A 22 2.25 7.91 -4.55
CA MET A 22 0.82 7.58 -4.66
C MET A 22 -0.05 8.78 -5.07
N LYS A 23 0.44 10.03 -5.00
CA LYS A 23 -0.27 11.19 -5.57
C LYS A 23 -0.47 11.08 -7.07
N GLY A 24 0.38 10.32 -7.77
CA GLY A 24 0.20 10.00 -9.19
C GLY A 24 -0.98 9.07 -9.48
N VAL A 25 -1.47 8.36 -8.45
CA VAL A 25 -2.62 7.44 -8.56
C VAL A 25 -3.93 8.14 -8.17
N CYS A 26 -3.92 8.95 -7.11
CA CYS A 26 -5.11 9.51 -6.47
C CYS A 26 -4.75 10.49 -5.35
N GLU A 27 -5.73 11.27 -4.91
CA GLU A 27 -5.62 12.04 -3.67
C GLU A 27 -5.60 11.10 -2.45
N ILE A 28 -4.71 11.39 -1.49
CA ILE A 28 -4.49 10.57 -0.30
C ILE A 28 -5.05 11.28 0.93
N VAL A 29 -5.89 10.56 1.67
CA VAL A 29 -6.37 10.96 2.99
C VAL A 29 -5.67 10.12 4.05
N LYS A 30 -5.05 10.77 5.04
CA LYS A 30 -4.40 10.09 6.18
C LYS A 30 -5.37 10.03 7.36
N ILE A 31 -5.62 8.82 7.87
CA ILE A 31 -6.47 8.59 9.05
C ILE A 31 -5.73 7.67 10.03
N GLY A 32 -5.16 8.27 11.08
CA GLY A 32 -4.29 7.56 12.03
C GLY A 32 -3.09 6.94 11.33
N GLY A 33 -2.86 5.63 11.53
CA GLY A 33 -1.81 4.87 10.85
C GLY A 33 -2.16 4.37 9.44
N ASN A 34 -3.26 4.85 8.85
CA ASN A 34 -3.73 4.43 7.53
C ASN A 34 -3.60 5.56 6.51
N MET A 35 -3.30 5.20 5.27
CA MET A 35 -3.47 6.04 4.09
C MET A 35 -4.60 5.45 3.24
N ILE A 36 -5.55 6.30 2.88
CA ILE A 36 -6.72 5.92 2.11
C ILE A 36 -6.72 6.73 0.82
N CYS A 37 -7.04 6.08 -0.28
CA CYS A 37 -7.10 6.70 -1.59
C CYS A 37 -8.23 6.06 -2.39
N ALA A 38 -8.96 6.85 -3.17
CA ALA A 38 -10.02 6.37 -4.05
C ALA A 38 -9.76 6.90 -5.47
N PRO A 39 -9.13 6.12 -6.37
CA PRO A 39 -8.83 6.56 -7.73
C PRO A 39 -10.07 6.57 -8.65
N SER A 40 -11.19 5.99 -8.21
CA SER A 40 -12.50 6.03 -8.88
C SER A 40 -13.61 5.77 -7.86
N GLU A 41 -14.86 6.04 -8.22
CA GLU A 41 -16.05 5.77 -7.36
C GLU A 41 -16.20 4.29 -6.96
N ARG A 42 -15.57 3.40 -7.71
CA ARG A 42 -15.70 1.96 -7.57
C ARG A 42 -14.50 1.30 -6.92
N THR A 43 -13.42 2.06 -6.68
CA THR A 43 -12.16 1.51 -6.19
C THR A 43 -11.69 2.24 -4.94
N LEU A 44 -11.33 1.46 -3.92
CA LEU A 44 -10.74 1.94 -2.68
C LEU A 44 -9.39 1.26 -2.44
N ILE A 45 -8.35 2.07 -2.26
CA ILE A 45 -7.01 1.65 -1.90
C ILE A 45 -6.75 2.03 -0.44
N ARG A 46 -6.30 1.07 0.36
CA ARG A 46 -5.90 1.27 1.75
C ARG A 46 -4.49 0.77 1.97
N ILE A 47 -3.66 1.63 2.54
CA ILE A 47 -2.30 1.32 2.95
C ILE A 47 -2.23 1.45 4.46
N PHE A 48 -1.83 0.38 5.16
CA PHE A 48 -1.87 0.34 6.61
C PHE A 48 -0.77 -0.55 7.19
N ILE A 49 -0.33 -0.24 8.40
CA ILE A 49 0.61 -1.10 9.13
C ILE A 49 -0.22 -2.11 9.92
N GLU A 50 0.02 -3.39 9.68
CA GLU A 50 -0.53 -4.45 10.51
C GLU A 50 0.50 -4.84 11.57
N ASN A 51 0.16 -4.61 12.84
CA ASN A 51 0.93 -5.10 13.97
C ASN A 51 0.40 -6.47 14.39
N ARG A 52 1.22 -7.50 14.25
CA ARG A 52 0.88 -8.87 14.65
C ARG A 52 1.74 -9.23 15.86
N GLU A 53 1.11 -9.73 16.93
CA GLU A 53 1.78 -10.02 18.22
C GLU A 53 3.04 -10.91 18.10
N PHE A 54 3.13 -11.76 17.06
CA PHE A 54 4.23 -12.69 16.84
C PHE A 54 4.86 -12.63 15.45
N LYS A 55 4.52 -11.61 14.64
CA LYS A 55 5.09 -11.46 13.28
C LYS A 55 5.70 -10.07 13.10
N PRO A 56 6.64 -9.92 12.16
CA PRO A 56 7.19 -8.60 11.84
C PRO A 56 6.09 -7.63 11.43
N LEU A 57 6.30 -6.34 11.71
CA LEU A 57 5.42 -5.28 11.23
C LEU A 57 5.31 -5.38 9.70
N ALA A 58 4.08 -5.33 9.18
CA ALA A 58 3.86 -5.44 7.75
C ALA A 58 3.14 -4.20 7.24
N LEU A 59 3.67 -3.58 6.18
CA LEU A 59 2.95 -2.55 5.44
C LEU A 59 2.06 -3.25 4.41
N LYS A 60 0.76 -3.19 4.61
CA LYS A 60 -0.22 -3.84 3.74
C LYS A 60 -0.86 -2.85 2.80
N VAL A 61 -1.06 -3.29 1.56
CA VAL A 61 -1.84 -2.60 0.54
C VAL A 61 -3.04 -3.46 0.18
N ARG A 62 -4.23 -2.93 0.42
CA ARG A 62 -5.50 -3.54 0.05
C ARG A 62 -6.16 -2.70 -1.03
N VAL A 63 -6.46 -3.33 -2.16
CA VAL A 63 -7.21 -2.75 -3.27
C VAL A 63 -8.57 -3.45 -3.30
N ASN A 64 -9.64 -2.70 -3.05
CA ASN A 64 -11.01 -3.18 -3.15
C ASN A 64 -11.65 -2.51 -4.36
N SER A 65 -12.23 -3.30 -5.26
CA SER A 65 -13.00 -2.77 -6.38
C SER A 65 -14.12 -3.73 -6.76
N ASP A 66 -15.20 -3.20 -7.34
CA ASP A 66 -16.25 -4.01 -7.98
C ASP A 66 -15.81 -4.56 -9.34
N MET A 67 -14.72 -4.04 -9.91
CA MET A 67 -14.15 -4.44 -11.19
C MET A 67 -12.82 -5.16 -10.98
N SER A 68 -12.76 -6.44 -11.39
CA SER A 68 -11.53 -7.24 -11.30
C SER A 68 -10.36 -6.63 -12.09
N SER A 69 -10.65 -5.96 -13.21
CA SER A 69 -9.64 -5.23 -14.00
C SER A 69 -8.97 -4.12 -13.20
N ASP A 70 -9.71 -3.44 -12.33
CA ASP A 70 -9.19 -2.36 -11.49
C ASP A 70 -8.30 -2.91 -10.38
N VAL A 71 -8.72 -4.03 -9.77
CA VAL A 71 -7.88 -4.73 -8.79
C VAL A 71 -6.52 -5.07 -9.40
N VAL A 72 -6.49 -5.65 -10.60
CA VAL A 72 -5.24 -6.02 -11.29
C VAL A 72 -4.43 -4.78 -11.67
N ARG A 73 -5.07 -3.75 -12.25
CA ARG A 73 -4.42 -2.51 -12.67
C ARG A 73 -3.73 -1.82 -11.51
N TYR A 74 -4.47 -1.48 -10.46
CA TYR A 74 -3.93 -0.74 -9.34
C TYR A 74 -2.98 -1.58 -8.49
N THR A 75 -3.19 -2.89 -8.38
CA THR A 75 -2.19 -3.76 -7.73
C THR A 75 -0.86 -3.72 -8.48
N ARG A 76 -0.87 -3.76 -9.82
CA ARG A 76 0.35 -3.66 -10.64
C ARG A 76 1.01 -2.29 -10.49
N GLU A 77 0.23 -1.21 -10.54
CA GLU A 77 0.74 0.15 -10.42
C GLU A 77 1.41 0.40 -9.06
N ILE A 78 0.72 0.06 -7.97
CA ILE A 78 1.27 0.19 -6.62
C ILE A 78 2.47 -0.75 -6.44
N SER A 79 2.45 -1.93 -7.06
CA SER A 79 3.58 -2.85 -7.05
C SER A 79 4.82 -2.25 -7.72
N ASN A 80 4.64 -1.55 -8.84
CA ASN A 80 5.74 -0.87 -9.52
C ASN A 80 6.31 0.27 -8.66
N ILE A 81 5.45 1.07 -8.02
CA ILE A 81 5.85 2.14 -7.09
C ILE A 81 6.67 1.57 -5.93
N ILE A 82 6.18 0.52 -5.27
CA ILE A 82 6.89 -0.06 -4.11
C ILE A 82 8.22 -0.68 -4.53
N SER A 83 8.27 -1.30 -5.71
CA SER A 83 9.50 -1.88 -6.26
C SER A 83 10.51 -0.79 -6.64
N SER A 84 10.08 0.34 -7.19
CA SER A 84 10.97 1.48 -7.52
C SER A 84 11.57 2.13 -6.27
N LEU A 85 10.87 2.04 -5.13
CA LEU A 85 11.37 2.45 -3.81
C LEU A 85 12.38 1.45 -3.20
N GLY A 86 12.65 0.32 -3.86
CA GLY A 86 13.62 -0.70 -3.44
C GLY A 86 13.06 -1.77 -2.50
N TYR A 87 11.73 -1.90 -2.38
CA TYR A 87 11.10 -2.84 -1.45
C TYR A 87 10.56 -4.07 -2.17
N LYS A 88 10.73 -5.24 -1.54
CA LYS A 88 10.20 -6.50 -2.04
C LYS A 88 8.73 -6.64 -1.65
N ILE A 89 7.92 -7.04 -2.63
CA ILE A 89 6.51 -7.29 -2.45
C ILE A 89 6.26 -8.79 -2.32
N LEU A 90 5.37 -9.15 -1.41
CA LEU A 90 4.86 -10.51 -1.28
C LEU A 90 3.34 -10.47 -1.47
N MET A 91 2.84 -11.39 -2.29
CA MET A 91 1.40 -11.65 -2.36
C MET A 91 1.08 -12.62 -1.22
N GLU A 92 0.19 -12.22 -0.32
CA GLU A 92 -0.42 -13.15 0.62
C GLU A 92 -1.58 -13.83 -0.11
N GLU A 93 -1.63 -15.16 -0.02
CA GLU A 93 -2.77 -16.01 -0.42
C GLU A 93 -4.00 -15.76 0.47
#